data_AF-A0AAU5IEY5-F1
#
_entry.id   AF-A0AAU5IEY5-F1
#
_cell.length_a   1.000
_cell.length_b   1.000
_cell.length_c   1.000
_cell.angle_alpha   90.00
_cell.angle_beta   90.00
_cell.angle_gamma   90.00
#
_symmetry.space_group_name_H-M   'P 1'
#
loop_
_entity.id
_entity.type
_entity.pdbx_description
1 polymer ?
#
loop_
_entity_poly.entity_id
_entity_poly.type
_entity_poly.pdbx_seq_one_letter_code
_entity_poly.pdbx_strand_id
1 'polypeptide(L)'
;MILTRGARVTGAVLCGVLAVIVASWLVRDIRAVESDELWRYWAGFYGTRPHAMPATTAMDVALFVVYVVAAVAALRSSVAAAVLVTTGVVTLAVRLPGLWNIGSRVMESSFSDDLRTRALICAFAGLAAGIALLITAGAGRRPPAGSYEQLPTRPGPGASVTAFLLLCAAGAVLIAWEVRQITRYQSEFFPDWYLGGDHLGYGVIDPPPGWASVLTALLCVFAGVSALFHAVHSRPFGLLAAALLLPGGVLGVVRAVHYDLLDHLGSLPTESQLMLVSWLFEAFVAVVVLIALAPRGFADVPGPYGPGYGSGYGQPGYGTPGYGPEAHPGQDAGPYPGQQPPAPGYGYPQGGGFGPPPPPSQPPPGW
;
A
#
# COMPACT_ATOMS: atom_id res chain seq x y z
N MET A 1 6.70 -13.67 8.04
CA MET A 1 5.47 -14.49 7.85
C MET A 1 4.93 -14.25 6.46
N ILE A 2 4.40 -15.29 5.83
CA ILE A 2 3.82 -15.26 4.48
C ILE A 2 2.39 -15.80 4.49
N LEU A 3 1.59 -15.50 3.49
CA LEU A 3 0.22 -15.97 3.35
C LEU A 3 0.17 -17.39 2.76
N THR A 4 -0.77 -18.20 3.25
CA THR A 4 -1.16 -19.46 2.61
C THR A 4 -1.81 -19.20 1.25
N ARG A 5 -1.82 -20.22 0.37
CA ARG A 5 -2.49 -20.12 -0.94
C ARG A 5 -3.98 -19.80 -0.80
N GLY A 6 -4.66 -20.42 0.17
CA GLY A 6 -6.07 -20.14 0.46
C GLY A 6 -6.30 -18.67 0.83
N ALA A 7 -5.52 -18.14 1.79
CA ALA A 7 -5.64 -16.74 2.19
C ALA A 7 -5.36 -15.75 1.05
N ARG A 8 -4.44 -16.07 0.14
CA ARG A 8 -4.17 -15.25 -1.05
C ARG A 8 -5.37 -15.20 -2.00
N VAL A 9 -5.98 -16.34 -2.29
CA VAL A 9 -7.16 -16.40 -3.16
C VAL A 9 -8.34 -15.69 -2.52
N THR A 10 -8.61 -15.95 -1.23
CA THR A 10 -9.67 -15.26 -0.48
C THR A 10 -9.46 -13.75 -0.47
N GLY A 11 -8.25 -13.29 -0.13
CA GLY A 11 -7.91 -11.87 -0.16
C GLY A 11 -8.10 -11.24 -1.53
N ALA A 12 -7.70 -11.94 -2.60
CA ALA A 12 -7.90 -11.47 -3.97
C ALA A 12 -9.37 -11.38 -4.37
N VAL A 13 -10.19 -12.37 -3.99
CA VAL A 13 -11.63 -12.37 -4.22
C VAL A 13 -12.30 -11.21 -3.49
N LEU A 14 -11.95 -10.99 -2.21
CA LEU A 14 -12.48 -9.87 -1.43
C LEU A 14 -12.12 -8.51 -2.05
N CYS A 15 -10.87 -8.32 -2.45
CA CYS A 15 -10.45 -7.12 -3.18
C CYS A 15 -11.17 -6.99 -4.54
N GLY A 16 -11.40 -8.10 -5.25
CA GLY A 16 -12.17 -8.11 -6.49
C GLY A 16 -13.62 -7.69 -6.29
N VAL A 17 -14.29 -8.17 -5.24
CA VAL A 17 -15.64 -7.75 -4.87
C VAL A 17 -15.70 -6.26 -4.59
N LEU A 18 -14.75 -5.73 -3.79
CA LEU A 18 -14.64 -4.30 -3.53
C LEU A 18 -14.45 -3.48 -4.83
N ALA A 19 -13.58 -3.95 -5.73
CA ALA A 19 -13.39 -3.32 -7.03
C ALA A 19 -14.67 -3.32 -7.88
N VAL A 20 -15.43 -4.42 -7.90
CA VAL A 20 -16.70 -4.52 -8.63
C VAL A 20 -17.76 -3.58 -8.05
N ILE A 21 -17.84 -3.47 -6.72
CA ILE A 21 -18.75 -2.53 -6.06
C ILE A 21 -18.45 -1.11 -6.54
N VAL A 22 -17.19 -0.67 -6.43
CA VAL A 22 -16.79 0.69 -6.84
C VAL A 22 -16.99 0.91 -8.33
N ALA A 23 -16.59 -0.06 -9.17
CA ALA A 23 -16.78 0.03 -10.62
C ALA A 23 -18.26 0.15 -11.01
N SER A 24 -19.16 -0.52 -10.29
CA SER A 24 -20.61 -0.42 -10.55
C SER A 24 -21.13 0.99 -10.30
N TRP A 25 -20.65 1.66 -9.25
CA TRP A 25 -20.99 3.05 -8.97
C TRP A 25 -20.39 4.03 -9.99
N LEU A 26 -19.13 3.84 -10.37
CA LEU A 26 -18.48 4.63 -11.42
C LEU A 26 -19.20 4.49 -12.77
N VAL A 27 -19.56 3.27 -13.17
CA VAL A 27 -20.32 3.02 -14.41
C VAL A 27 -21.71 3.66 -14.34
N ARG A 28 -22.36 3.60 -13.19
CA ARG A 28 -23.65 4.25 -12.96
C ARG A 28 -23.54 5.76 -13.11
N ASP A 29 -22.51 6.39 -12.55
CA ASP A 29 -22.30 7.83 -12.69
C ASP A 29 -21.95 8.23 -14.12
N ILE A 30 -21.09 7.49 -14.82
CA ILE A 30 -20.77 7.74 -16.25
C ILE A 30 -22.02 7.62 -17.14
N ARG A 31 -22.97 6.75 -16.78
CA ARG A 31 -24.24 6.60 -17.50
C ARG A 31 -25.27 7.66 -17.12
N ALA A 32 -25.21 8.17 -15.90
CA ALA A 32 -26.13 9.17 -15.37
C ALA A 32 -25.67 10.60 -15.67
N VAL A 33 -24.37 10.80 -15.87
CA VAL A 33 -23.71 12.07 -16.13
C VAL A 33 -22.63 11.78 -17.18
N GLU A 34 -22.68 12.45 -18.33
CA GLU A 34 -21.71 12.24 -19.41
C GLU A 34 -20.27 12.32 -18.86
N SER A 35 -19.36 11.53 -19.43
CA SER A 35 -18.04 11.34 -18.81
C SER A 35 -17.23 12.63 -18.67
N ASP A 36 -17.36 13.58 -19.60
CA ASP A 36 -16.67 14.87 -19.55
C ASP A 36 -17.25 15.78 -18.46
N GLU A 37 -18.57 15.80 -18.32
CA GLU A 37 -19.27 16.53 -17.27
C GLU A 37 -18.89 15.98 -15.89
N LEU A 38 -18.80 14.66 -15.74
CA LEU A 38 -18.37 14.00 -14.50
C LEU A 38 -16.95 14.39 -14.10
N TRP A 39 -16.00 14.39 -15.05
CA TRP A 39 -14.63 14.82 -14.78
C TRP A 39 -14.53 16.30 -14.40
N ARG A 40 -15.30 17.17 -15.07
CA ARG A 40 -15.37 18.60 -14.73
C ARG A 40 -16.01 18.84 -13.37
N TYR A 41 -16.98 18.02 -12.99
CA TYR A 41 -17.63 18.06 -11.69
C TYR A 41 -16.65 17.65 -10.59
N TRP A 42 -15.95 16.52 -10.75
CA TRP A 42 -14.90 16.12 -9.81
C TRP A 42 -13.76 17.12 -9.73
N ALA A 43 -13.39 17.73 -10.86
CA ALA A 43 -12.41 18.82 -10.91
C ALA A 43 -12.92 20.11 -10.23
N GLY A 44 -14.18 20.18 -9.82
CA GLY A 44 -14.80 21.32 -9.13
C GLY A 44 -14.84 22.59 -9.97
N PHE A 45 -15.14 22.47 -11.26
CA PHE A 45 -15.30 23.63 -12.12
C PHE A 45 -16.59 24.39 -11.76
N TYR A 46 -16.49 25.72 -11.57
CA TYR A 46 -17.58 26.58 -11.08
C TYR A 46 -18.84 26.55 -11.96
N GLY A 47 -18.70 26.27 -13.26
CA GLY A 47 -19.82 26.21 -14.21
C GLY A 47 -20.47 24.83 -14.35
N THR A 48 -19.90 23.78 -13.77
CA THR A 48 -20.39 22.42 -13.98
C THR A 48 -21.52 22.11 -13.00
N ARG A 49 -22.71 21.85 -13.54
CA ARG A 49 -23.89 21.46 -12.78
C ARG A 49 -24.45 20.19 -13.37
N PRO A 50 -23.98 19.02 -12.91
CA PRO A 50 -24.45 17.76 -13.46
C PRO A 50 -25.96 17.65 -13.28
N HIS A 51 -26.62 17.23 -14.34
CA HIS A 51 -28.07 17.08 -14.40
C HIS A 51 -28.60 15.99 -13.45
N ALA A 52 -27.74 15.06 -13.04
CA ALA A 52 -27.96 14.13 -11.94
C ALA A 52 -26.78 14.22 -10.96
N MET A 53 -27.04 14.18 -9.66
CA MET A 53 -25.95 14.25 -8.68
C MET A 53 -25.11 12.95 -8.72
N PRO A 54 -23.78 13.04 -8.95
CA PRO A 54 -22.91 11.87 -8.94
C PRO A 54 -22.90 11.21 -7.57
N ALA A 55 -22.92 9.88 -7.57
CA ALA A 55 -22.80 9.07 -6.36
C ALA A 55 -21.36 8.98 -5.84
N THR A 56 -20.37 9.24 -6.70
CA THR A 56 -18.94 9.00 -6.48
C THR A 56 -18.10 10.27 -6.60
N THR A 57 -16.88 10.20 -6.07
CA THR A 57 -15.82 11.20 -6.28
C THR A 57 -14.61 10.60 -6.98
N ALA A 58 -13.64 11.44 -7.35
CA ALA A 58 -12.36 10.98 -7.87
C ALA A 58 -11.57 10.09 -6.90
N MET A 59 -11.89 10.11 -5.60
CA MET A 59 -11.35 9.14 -4.63
C MET A 59 -11.75 7.70 -4.98
N ASP A 60 -12.96 7.48 -5.49
CA ASP A 60 -13.43 6.15 -5.88
C ASP A 60 -12.64 5.58 -7.06
N VAL A 61 -12.16 6.43 -7.97
CA VAL A 61 -11.24 6.00 -9.04
C VAL A 61 -9.93 5.48 -8.45
N ALA A 62 -9.36 6.18 -7.47
CA ALA A 62 -8.17 5.72 -6.76
C ALA A 62 -8.42 4.42 -5.99
N LEU A 63 -9.55 4.30 -5.28
CA LEU A 63 -9.93 3.09 -4.56
C LEU A 63 -10.12 1.89 -5.50
N PHE A 64 -10.75 2.09 -6.65
CA PHE A 64 -10.87 1.05 -7.67
C PHE A 64 -9.50 0.51 -8.09
N VAL A 65 -8.55 1.41 -8.42
CA VAL A 65 -7.18 1.03 -8.77
C VAL A 65 -6.49 0.30 -7.63
N VAL A 66 -6.61 0.80 -6.39
CA VAL A 66 -6.04 0.17 -5.19
C VAL A 66 -6.59 -1.24 -5.00
N TYR A 67 -7.90 -1.45 -5.15
CA TYR A 67 -8.52 -2.77 -5.01
C TYR A 67 -8.05 -3.75 -6.09
N VAL A 68 -7.96 -3.31 -7.34
CA VAL A 68 -7.43 -4.14 -8.43
C VAL A 68 -5.97 -4.50 -8.18
N VAL A 69 -5.13 -3.54 -7.81
CA VAL A 69 -3.70 -3.78 -7.52
C VAL A 69 -3.55 -4.69 -6.30
N ALA A 70 -4.35 -4.51 -5.25
CA ALA A 70 -4.34 -5.37 -4.07
C ALA A 70 -4.75 -6.81 -4.40
N ALA A 71 -5.76 -7.00 -5.25
CA ALA A 71 -6.16 -8.31 -5.73
C ALA A 71 -5.02 -9.00 -6.50
N VAL A 72 -4.39 -8.28 -7.43
CA VAL A 72 -3.24 -8.78 -8.19
C VAL A 72 -2.05 -9.08 -7.26
N ALA A 73 -1.77 -8.21 -6.28
CA ALA A 73 -0.70 -8.40 -5.31
C ALA A 73 -0.93 -9.66 -4.45
N ALA A 74 -2.15 -9.90 -4.00
CA ALA A 74 -2.54 -11.11 -3.28
C ALA A 74 -2.34 -12.37 -4.13
N LEU A 75 -2.75 -12.34 -5.41
CA LEU A 75 -2.57 -13.46 -6.33
C LEU A 75 -1.11 -13.70 -6.71
N ARG A 76 -0.27 -12.66 -6.77
CA ARG A 76 1.12 -12.78 -7.26
C ARG A 76 2.17 -12.88 -6.17
N SER A 77 1.87 -12.51 -4.92
CA SER A 77 2.85 -12.48 -3.84
C SER A 77 2.38 -13.25 -2.60
N SER A 78 3.26 -14.08 -2.05
CA SER A 78 3.06 -14.70 -0.74
C SER A 78 3.19 -13.69 0.42
N VAL A 79 3.73 -12.50 0.17
CA VAL A 79 3.98 -11.47 1.20
C VAL A 79 2.91 -10.36 1.20
N ALA A 80 1.74 -10.62 0.61
CA ALA A 80 0.68 -9.63 0.46
C ALA A 80 -0.09 -9.31 1.76
N ALA A 81 0.27 -9.89 2.90
CA ALA A 81 -0.46 -9.70 4.17
C ALA A 81 -0.59 -8.22 4.55
N ALA A 82 0.49 -7.44 4.43
CA ALA A 82 0.45 -6.02 4.73
C ALA A 82 -0.44 -5.25 3.74
N VAL A 83 -0.46 -5.63 2.45
CA VAL A 83 -1.35 -5.05 1.45
C VAL A 83 -2.82 -5.30 1.80
N LEU A 84 -3.19 -6.53 2.19
CA LEU A 84 -4.55 -6.87 2.61
C LEU A 84 -4.95 -6.08 3.87
N VAL A 85 -4.06 -5.96 4.85
CA VAL A 85 -4.31 -5.17 6.07
C VAL A 85 -4.54 -3.71 5.72
N THR A 86 -3.63 -3.08 4.98
CA THR A 86 -3.74 -1.67 4.60
C THR A 86 -5.03 -1.42 3.82
N THR A 87 -5.33 -2.28 2.83
CA THR A 87 -6.55 -2.17 2.01
C THR A 87 -7.80 -2.31 2.88
N GLY A 88 -7.82 -3.27 3.80
CA GLY A 88 -8.91 -3.48 4.74
C GLY A 88 -9.13 -2.27 5.66
N VAL A 89 -8.07 -1.78 6.32
CA VAL A 89 -8.14 -0.60 7.21
C VAL A 89 -8.71 0.62 6.48
N VAL A 90 -8.21 0.89 5.27
CA VAL A 90 -8.66 2.05 4.49
C VAL A 90 -10.10 1.88 4.03
N THR A 91 -10.48 0.67 3.58
CA THR A 91 -11.86 0.39 3.20
C THR A 91 -12.81 0.63 4.37
N LEU A 92 -12.44 0.17 5.57
CA LEU A 92 -13.22 0.43 6.77
C LEU A 92 -13.31 1.93 7.04
N ALA A 93 -12.19 2.63 7.04
CA ALA A 93 -12.18 4.06 7.32
C ALA A 93 -13.01 4.87 6.31
N VAL A 94 -12.96 4.55 5.02
CA VAL A 94 -13.72 5.25 3.97
C VAL A 94 -15.21 4.92 4.00
N ARG A 95 -15.58 3.66 4.25
CA ARG A 95 -16.98 3.20 4.12
C ARG A 95 -17.77 3.29 5.43
N LEU A 96 -17.09 3.41 6.57
CA LEU A 96 -17.73 3.52 7.88
C LEU A 96 -18.70 4.72 7.97
N PRO A 97 -18.36 5.93 7.48
CA PRO A 97 -19.30 7.05 7.48
C PRO A 97 -20.60 6.83 6.71
N GLY A 98 -20.59 5.95 5.70
CA GLY A 98 -21.80 5.62 4.96
C GLY A 98 -22.93 5.06 5.84
N LEU A 99 -22.60 4.46 7.00
CA LEU A 99 -23.60 3.90 7.90
C LEU A 99 -24.53 4.93 8.54
N TRP A 100 -24.06 6.15 8.76
CA TRP A 100 -24.86 7.21 9.37
C TRP A 100 -25.18 8.36 8.41
N ASN A 101 -24.42 8.53 7.32
CA ASN A 101 -24.62 9.65 6.39
C ASN A 101 -25.65 9.41 5.29
N ILE A 102 -25.80 8.17 4.82
CA ILE A 102 -26.79 7.85 3.76
C ILE A 102 -28.22 8.17 4.22
N GLY A 103 -28.45 8.17 5.54
CA GLY A 103 -29.71 8.51 6.19
C GLY A 103 -30.04 10.01 6.29
N SER A 104 -29.10 10.93 6.01
CA SER A 104 -29.31 12.36 6.26
C SER A 104 -30.37 13.00 5.35
N ARG A 105 -30.93 14.15 5.75
CA ARG A 105 -31.97 14.85 4.99
C ARG A 105 -31.46 15.38 3.66
N VAL A 106 -30.18 15.76 3.59
CA VAL A 106 -29.54 16.16 2.33
C VAL A 106 -29.42 14.99 1.37
N MET A 107 -29.10 13.78 1.87
CA MET A 107 -29.05 12.59 1.02
C MET A 107 -30.45 12.19 0.55
N GLU A 108 -31.45 12.32 1.41
CA GLU A 108 -32.87 12.08 1.07
C GLU A 108 -33.38 13.03 -0.02
N SER A 109 -33.00 14.31 0.03
CA SER A 109 -33.40 15.28 -0.99
C SER A 109 -32.63 15.14 -2.31
N SER A 110 -31.39 14.61 -2.26
CA SER A 110 -30.49 14.51 -3.42
C SER A 110 -30.57 13.17 -4.16
N PHE A 111 -30.95 12.09 -3.47
CA PHE A 111 -30.94 10.73 -4.01
C PHE A 111 -32.24 9.98 -3.70
N SER A 112 -32.70 9.17 -4.65
CA SER A 112 -33.87 8.32 -4.42
C SER A 112 -33.60 7.20 -3.39
N ASP A 113 -34.66 6.74 -2.73
CA ASP A 113 -34.57 5.71 -1.68
C ASP A 113 -34.00 4.38 -2.17
N ASP A 114 -34.28 3.97 -3.41
CA ASP A 114 -33.68 2.77 -4.01
C ASP A 114 -32.15 2.89 -4.07
N LEU A 115 -31.63 4.07 -4.43
CA LEU A 115 -30.19 4.30 -4.53
C LEU A 115 -29.53 4.36 -3.17
N ARG A 116 -30.16 5.03 -2.21
CA ARG A 116 -29.69 5.07 -0.81
C ARG A 116 -29.66 3.67 -0.20
N THR A 117 -30.69 2.85 -0.47
CA THR A 117 -30.73 1.46 -0.02
C THR A 117 -29.60 0.64 -0.62
N ARG A 118 -29.36 0.76 -1.93
CA ARG A 118 -28.21 0.09 -2.58
C ARG A 118 -26.87 0.57 -2.04
N ALA A 119 -26.72 1.87 -1.77
CA ALA A 119 -25.52 2.45 -1.17
C ALA A 119 -25.27 1.88 0.23
N LEU A 120 -26.31 1.78 1.07
CA LEU A 120 -26.23 1.20 2.40
C LEU A 120 -25.81 -0.27 2.36
N ILE A 121 -26.40 -1.07 1.45
CA ILE A 121 -26.01 -2.48 1.24
C ILE A 121 -24.54 -2.57 0.80
N CYS A 122 -24.11 -1.70 -0.12
CA CYS A 122 -22.71 -1.64 -0.56
C CYS A 122 -21.76 -1.23 0.58
N ALA A 123 -22.18 -0.32 1.46
CA ALA A 123 -21.41 0.08 2.63
C ALA A 123 -21.22 -1.10 3.59
N PHE A 124 -22.29 -1.83 3.93
CA PHE A 124 -22.19 -3.04 4.75
C PHE A 124 -21.33 -4.12 4.08
N ALA A 125 -21.50 -4.36 2.78
CA ALA A 125 -20.67 -5.30 2.04
C ALA A 125 -19.20 -4.89 2.03
N GLY A 126 -18.92 -3.59 1.87
CA GLY A 126 -17.58 -3.02 1.91
C GLY A 126 -16.94 -3.17 3.29
N LEU A 127 -17.68 -2.91 4.36
CA LEU A 127 -17.22 -3.09 5.74
C LEU A 127 -16.96 -4.57 6.06
N ALA A 128 -17.87 -5.46 5.68
CA ALA A 128 -17.70 -6.89 5.86
C ALA A 128 -16.47 -7.41 5.10
N ALA A 129 -16.27 -6.97 3.85
CA ALA A 129 -15.08 -7.30 3.08
C ALA A 129 -13.80 -6.72 3.70
N GLY A 130 -13.84 -5.49 4.22
CA GLY A 130 -12.73 -4.85 4.95
C GLY A 130 -12.31 -5.65 6.19
N ILE A 131 -13.28 -6.06 7.02
CA ILE A 131 -13.04 -6.93 8.20
C ILE A 131 -12.49 -8.29 7.75
N ALA A 132 -13.09 -8.90 6.72
CA ALA A 132 -12.65 -10.18 6.19
C ALA A 132 -11.22 -10.13 5.63
N LEU A 133 -10.78 -9.00 5.05
CA LEU A 133 -9.39 -8.79 4.63
C LEU A 133 -8.43 -8.81 5.83
N LEU A 134 -8.80 -8.16 6.95
CA LEU A 134 -7.99 -8.17 8.18
C LEU A 134 -7.88 -9.59 8.76
N ILE A 135 -9.01 -10.31 8.84
CA ILE A 135 -9.06 -11.69 9.32
C ILE A 135 -8.22 -12.59 8.41
N THR A 136 -8.38 -12.48 7.10
CA THR A 136 -7.63 -13.27 6.11
C THR A 136 -6.13 -13.00 6.22
N ALA A 137 -5.73 -11.74 6.43
CA ALA A 137 -4.34 -11.36 6.57
C ALA A 137 -3.71 -11.77 7.92
N GLY A 138 -4.52 -11.93 8.97
CA GLY A 138 -4.12 -12.39 10.30
C GLY A 138 -4.06 -13.92 10.39
N ALA A 139 -5.19 -14.58 10.15
CA ALA A 139 -5.35 -16.04 10.23
C ALA A 139 -4.62 -16.79 9.11
N GLY A 140 -4.41 -16.15 7.96
CA GLY A 140 -3.74 -16.74 6.81
C GLY A 140 -2.22 -16.78 6.89
N ARG A 141 -1.61 -16.30 7.99
CA ARG A 141 -0.14 -16.24 8.14
C ARG A 141 0.44 -17.61 8.45
N ARG A 142 1.53 -17.94 7.77
CA ARG A 142 2.40 -19.08 8.07
C ARG A 142 3.87 -18.66 8.15
N PRO A 143 4.71 -19.39 8.90
CA PRO A 143 6.16 -19.23 8.81
C PRO A 143 6.65 -19.65 7.42
N PRO A 144 7.75 -19.05 6.93
CA PRO A 144 8.43 -19.53 5.74
C PRO A 144 8.92 -20.97 5.96
N ALA A 145 8.74 -21.85 4.98
CA ALA A 145 9.14 -23.25 5.05
C ALA A 145 10.57 -23.49 4.55
N GLY A 146 11.15 -22.54 3.80
CA GLY A 146 12.51 -22.66 3.25
C GLY A 146 13.13 -21.31 2.91
N SER A 147 14.45 -21.30 2.73
CA SER A 147 15.27 -20.10 2.45
C SER A 147 15.00 -19.46 1.08
N TYR A 148 14.40 -20.20 0.14
CA TYR A 148 13.99 -19.71 -1.17
C TYR A 148 12.65 -18.96 -1.16
N GLU A 149 11.89 -19.02 -0.06
CA GLU A 149 10.60 -18.34 0.03
C GLU A 149 10.80 -16.84 0.28
N GLN A 150 10.12 -16.02 -0.53
CA GLN A 150 10.27 -14.58 -0.48
C GLN A 150 9.79 -14.00 0.87
N LEU A 151 10.67 -13.24 1.51
CA LEU A 151 10.40 -12.54 2.77
C LEU A 151 9.87 -11.12 2.54
N PRO A 152 9.17 -10.54 3.54
CA PRO A 152 8.77 -9.15 3.47
C PRO A 152 9.98 -8.22 3.28
N THR A 153 9.83 -7.26 2.37
CA THR A 153 10.89 -6.30 2.04
C THR A 153 10.68 -4.99 2.79
N ARG A 154 11.76 -4.39 3.27
CA ARG A 154 11.75 -3.04 3.85
C ARG A 154 12.11 -2.01 2.79
N PRO A 155 11.54 -0.79 2.80
CA PRO A 155 12.01 0.28 1.93
C PRO A 155 13.51 0.55 2.16
N GLY A 156 14.24 0.83 1.07
CA GLY A 156 15.65 1.20 1.14
C GLY A 156 15.86 2.57 1.81
N PRO A 157 17.07 2.89 2.31
CA PRO A 157 17.34 4.11 3.06
C PRO A 157 16.86 5.41 2.40
N GLY A 158 17.17 5.60 1.11
CA GLY A 158 16.73 6.77 0.36
C GLY A 158 15.20 6.84 0.25
N ALA A 159 14.55 5.73 -0.13
CA ALA A 159 13.09 5.66 -0.27
C ALA A 159 12.37 5.91 1.06
N SER A 160 12.93 5.42 2.18
CA SER A 160 12.41 5.67 3.52
C SER A 160 12.46 7.15 3.90
N VAL A 161 13.60 7.80 3.70
CA VAL A 161 13.77 9.24 4.01
C VAL A 161 12.86 10.09 3.12
N THR A 162 12.80 9.80 1.82
CA THR A 162 11.91 10.49 0.89
C THR A 162 10.44 10.32 1.29
N ALA A 163 10.00 9.10 1.59
CA ALA A 163 8.62 8.84 2.01
C ALA A 163 8.30 9.54 3.35
N PHE A 164 9.21 9.50 4.31
CA PHE A 164 9.05 10.21 5.59
C PHE A 164 8.86 11.71 5.37
N LEU A 165 9.79 12.37 4.68
CA LEU A 165 9.75 13.82 4.50
C LEU A 165 8.53 14.26 3.70
N LEU A 166 8.28 13.62 2.55
CA LEU A 166 7.22 14.04 1.64
C LEU A 166 5.82 13.73 2.19
N LEU A 167 5.60 12.53 2.76
CA LEU A 167 4.29 12.18 3.31
C LEU A 167 4.00 12.95 4.60
N CYS A 168 4.96 13.13 5.50
CA CYS A 168 4.73 13.95 6.70
C CYS A 168 4.48 15.42 6.33
N ALA A 169 5.17 15.96 5.33
CA ALA A 169 4.92 17.32 4.85
C ALA A 169 3.53 17.45 4.20
N ALA A 170 3.11 16.51 3.35
CA ALA A 170 1.75 16.48 2.80
C ALA A 170 0.69 16.34 3.89
N GLY A 171 0.89 15.45 4.86
CA GLY A 171 0.02 15.32 6.03
C GLY A 171 -0.09 16.62 6.83
N ALA A 172 1.03 17.34 7.03
CA ALA A 172 1.03 18.64 7.71
C ALA A 172 0.28 19.72 6.92
N VAL A 173 0.41 19.76 5.60
CA VAL A 173 -0.35 20.67 4.72
C VAL A 173 -1.85 20.40 4.82
N LEU A 174 -2.26 19.14 4.73
CA LEU A 174 -3.67 18.75 4.88
C LEU A 174 -4.21 19.16 6.26
N ILE A 175 -3.46 18.87 7.34
CA ILE A 175 -3.83 19.27 8.70
C ILE A 175 -3.92 20.80 8.83
N ALA A 176 -3.01 21.55 8.21
CA ALA A 176 -3.05 23.02 8.24
C ALA A 176 -4.30 23.56 7.53
N TRP A 177 -4.70 22.95 6.41
CA TRP A 177 -5.97 23.26 5.75
C TRP A 177 -7.16 22.93 6.63
N GLU A 178 -7.19 21.77 7.29
CA GLU A 178 -8.26 21.44 8.24
C GLU A 178 -8.35 22.48 9.36
N VAL A 179 -7.24 22.80 10.03
CA VAL A 179 -7.17 23.85 11.07
C VAL A 179 -7.67 25.20 10.54
N ARG A 180 -7.33 25.55 9.31
CA ARG A 180 -7.83 26.76 8.63
C ARG A 180 -9.34 26.70 8.41
N GLN A 181 -9.90 25.56 8.00
CA GLN A 181 -11.35 25.38 7.86
C GLN A 181 -12.07 25.57 9.21
N ILE A 182 -11.56 24.95 10.28
CA ILE A 182 -12.12 25.08 11.65
C ILE A 182 -12.18 26.55 12.07
N THR A 183 -11.08 27.27 11.86
CA THR A 183 -10.95 28.66 12.29
C THR A 183 -11.73 29.64 11.43
N ARG A 184 -11.99 29.31 10.17
CA ARG A 184 -12.73 30.18 9.23
C ARG A 184 -14.24 30.01 9.33
N TYR A 185 -14.73 28.79 9.55
CA TYR A 185 -16.15 28.45 9.49
C TYR A 185 -16.72 28.03 10.86
N GLN A 186 -16.34 28.75 11.93
CA GLN A 186 -16.51 28.41 13.36
C GLN A 186 -17.93 28.06 13.88
N SER A 187 -18.99 28.20 13.08
CA SER A 187 -20.37 28.03 13.53
C SER A 187 -21.16 27.05 12.64
N GLU A 188 -21.78 26.05 13.28
CA GLU A 188 -22.81 25.11 12.77
C GLU A 188 -22.40 24.10 11.69
N PHE A 189 -21.56 24.45 10.71
CA PHE A 189 -21.15 23.53 9.63
C PHE A 189 -20.04 22.54 10.01
N PHE A 190 -19.37 22.78 11.13
CA PHE A 190 -18.17 22.06 11.52
C PHE A 190 -18.40 20.56 11.84
N PRO A 191 -19.43 20.17 12.61
CA PRO A 191 -19.72 18.75 12.85
C PRO A 191 -20.03 18.02 11.54
N ASP A 192 -20.81 18.65 10.66
CA ASP A 192 -21.23 18.10 9.37
C ASP A 192 -20.06 17.88 8.41
N TRP A 193 -18.97 18.66 8.52
CA TRP A 193 -17.78 18.48 7.70
C TRP A 193 -17.05 17.15 7.96
N TYR A 194 -17.04 16.68 9.22
CA TYR A 194 -16.35 15.43 9.61
C TYR A 194 -17.29 14.26 9.79
N LEU A 195 -18.43 14.48 10.44
CA LEU A 195 -19.39 13.43 10.69
C LEU A 195 -20.37 13.32 9.54
N GLY A 196 -20.55 14.34 8.71
CA GLY A 196 -21.66 14.42 7.77
C GLY A 196 -22.93 14.91 8.46
N GLY A 197 -23.91 15.37 7.68
CA GLY A 197 -25.12 15.97 8.20
C GLY A 197 -26.01 16.56 7.12
N ASP A 198 -26.76 17.60 7.48
CA ASP A 198 -27.86 18.16 6.69
C ASP A 198 -27.47 19.43 5.93
N HIS A 199 -26.18 19.80 5.95
CA HIS A 199 -25.72 21.04 5.31
C HIS A 199 -24.74 20.86 4.15
N LEU A 200 -24.22 19.64 3.93
CA LEU A 200 -23.20 19.38 2.91
C LEU A 200 -23.65 18.25 1.97
N GLY A 201 -23.79 18.58 0.69
CA GLY A 201 -24.01 17.60 -0.38
C GLY A 201 -22.68 17.05 -0.89
N TYR A 202 -22.56 15.73 -0.93
CA TYR A 202 -21.44 14.96 -1.50
C TYR A 202 -21.98 13.64 -2.06
N GLY A 203 -21.14 12.84 -2.72
CA GLY A 203 -21.60 11.59 -3.32
C GLY A 203 -22.13 10.61 -2.27
N VAL A 204 -23.18 9.86 -2.62
CA VAL A 204 -23.90 8.99 -1.67
C VAL A 204 -23.03 7.89 -1.06
N ILE A 205 -21.93 7.49 -1.72
CA ILE A 205 -21.00 6.50 -1.17
C ILE A 205 -19.71 7.11 -0.61
N ASP A 206 -19.55 8.43 -0.72
CA ASP A 206 -18.36 9.14 -0.28
C ASP A 206 -18.40 9.37 1.24
N PRO A 207 -17.23 9.32 1.91
CA PRO A 207 -17.12 9.84 3.26
C PRO A 207 -17.30 11.37 3.25
N PRO A 208 -17.70 11.97 4.40
CA PRO A 208 -17.66 13.42 4.57
C PRO A 208 -16.30 14.01 4.16
N PRO A 209 -16.25 15.18 3.52
CA PRO A 209 -15.00 15.73 3.01
C PRO A 209 -13.90 15.89 4.07
N GLY A 210 -14.25 16.37 5.27
CA GLY A 210 -13.30 16.52 6.38
C GLY A 210 -12.80 15.20 6.92
N TRP A 211 -13.66 14.18 6.96
CA TRP A 211 -13.26 12.82 7.30
C TRP A 211 -12.24 12.28 6.30
N ALA A 212 -12.52 12.45 5.00
CA ALA A 212 -11.66 12.00 3.92
C ALA A 212 -10.27 12.67 3.97
N SER A 213 -10.26 13.99 4.23
CA SER A 213 -9.06 14.80 4.36
C SER A 213 -8.22 14.38 5.56
N VAL A 214 -8.82 14.28 6.76
CA VAL A 214 -8.13 13.84 7.98
C VAL A 214 -7.63 12.41 7.84
N LEU A 215 -8.42 11.50 7.28
CA LEU A 215 -7.99 10.13 7.00
C LEU A 215 -6.74 10.11 6.12
N THR A 216 -6.74 10.88 5.03
CA THR A 216 -5.60 10.97 4.12
C THR A 216 -4.37 11.56 4.82
N ALA A 217 -4.56 12.60 5.64
CA ALA A 217 -3.49 13.21 6.42
C ALA A 217 -2.88 12.22 7.43
N LEU A 218 -3.73 11.51 8.20
CA LEU A 218 -3.30 10.50 9.15
C LEU A 218 -2.59 9.32 8.47
N LEU A 219 -3.08 8.87 7.31
CA LEU A 219 -2.41 7.85 6.51
C LEU A 219 -1.03 8.32 6.03
N CYS A 220 -0.91 9.56 5.58
CA CYS A 220 0.37 10.14 5.16
C CYS A 220 1.37 10.20 6.33
N VAL A 221 0.96 10.75 7.48
CA VAL A 221 1.81 10.84 8.67
C VAL A 221 2.19 9.45 9.18
N PHE A 222 1.22 8.54 9.29
CA PHE A 222 1.46 7.16 9.74
C PHE A 222 2.44 6.43 8.81
N ALA A 223 2.24 6.50 7.50
CA ALA A 223 3.10 5.88 6.51
C ALA A 223 4.52 6.49 6.52
N GLY A 224 4.61 7.83 6.61
CA GLY A 224 5.88 8.55 6.67
C GLY A 224 6.68 8.19 7.92
N VAL A 225 6.07 8.27 9.10
CA VAL A 225 6.72 7.88 10.37
C VAL A 225 7.09 6.40 10.36
N SER A 226 6.24 5.52 9.83
CA SER A 226 6.57 4.10 9.70
C SER A 226 7.76 3.86 8.76
N ALA A 227 7.92 4.68 7.71
CA ALA A 227 9.04 4.60 6.77
C ALA A 227 10.36 5.01 7.43
N LEU A 228 10.34 5.99 8.34
CA LEU A 228 11.49 6.40 9.15
C LEU A 228 12.02 5.25 10.01
N PHE A 229 11.13 4.44 10.57
CA PHE A 229 11.49 3.26 11.34
C PHE A 229 11.71 1.99 10.48
N HIS A 230 11.79 2.13 9.16
CA HIS A 230 11.95 1.01 8.21
C HIS A 230 10.93 -0.12 8.40
N ALA A 231 9.71 0.21 8.84
CA ALA A 231 8.69 -0.79 9.11
C ALA A 231 8.25 -1.46 7.81
N VAL A 232 8.05 -2.77 7.83
CA VAL A 232 7.63 -3.56 6.64
C VAL A 232 6.29 -3.08 6.05
N HIS A 233 5.39 -2.56 6.89
CA HIS A 233 4.08 -2.06 6.46
C HIS A 233 4.13 -0.62 5.91
N SER A 234 5.24 0.11 6.07
CA SER A 234 5.37 1.49 5.56
C SER A 234 5.14 1.59 4.06
N ARG A 235 5.57 0.58 3.28
CA ARG A 235 5.42 0.56 1.83
C ARG A 235 3.96 0.48 1.36
N PRO A 236 3.15 -0.53 1.76
CA PRO A 236 1.75 -0.58 1.33
C PRO A 236 0.94 0.61 1.85
N PHE A 237 1.19 1.08 3.08
CA PHE A 237 0.54 2.30 3.59
C PHE A 237 0.94 3.56 2.82
N GLY A 238 2.23 3.72 2.48
CA GLY A 238 2.73 4.88 1.73
C GLY A 238 2.25 4.90 0.28
N LEU A 239 2.24 3.74 -0.40
CA LEU A 239 1.69 3.62 -1.75
C LEU A 239 0.19 3.94 -1.79
N LEU A 240 -0.56 3.46 -0.80
CA LEU A 240 -1.99 3.75 -0.71
C LEU A 240 -2.22 5.24 -0.38
N ALA A 241 -1.50 5.80 0.60
CA ALA A 241 -1.61 7.22 0.94
C ALA A 241 -1.34 8.11 -0.29
N ALA A 242 -0.28 7.82 -1.05
CA ALA A 242 0.03 8.52 -2.28
C ALA A 242 -1.05 8.33 -3.36
N ALA A 243 -1.62 7.13 -3.49
CA ALA A 243 -2.72 6.87 -4.42
C ALA A 243 -4.00 7.64 -4.08
N LEU A 244 -4.32 7.81 -2.78
CA LEU A 244 -5.47 8.61 -2.34
C LEU A 244 -5.22 10.12 -2.44
N LEU A 245 -3.97 10.56 -2.31
CA LEU A 245 -3.58 11.96 -2.47
C LEU A 245 -3.61 12.41 -3.94
N LEU A 246 -3.30 11.50 -4.87
CA LEU A 246 -3.11 11.81 -6.29
C LEU A 246 -4.32 12.48 -6.96
N PRO A 247 -5.59 12.03 -6.78
CA PRO A 247 -6.74 12.68 -7.42
C PRO A 247 -6.89 14.15 -7.04
N GLY A 248 -6.68 14.50 -5.77
CA GLY A 248 -6.79 15.88 -5.29
C GLY A 248 -5.77 16.80 -5.98
N GLY A 249 -4.49 16.39 -6.00
CA GLY A 249 -3.44 17.12 -6.68
C GLY A 249 -3.66 17.24 -8.18
N VAL A 250 -3.97 16.13 -8.87
CA VAL A 250 -4.19 16.11 -10.33
C VAL A 250 -5.37 16.99 -10.72
N LEU A 251 -6.50 16.89 -10.02
CA LEU A 251 -7.68 17.70 -10.31
C LEU A 251 -7.47 19.18 -9.96
N GLY A 252 -6.68 19.47 -8.92
CA GLY A 252 -6.23 20.82 -8.62
C GLY A 252 -5.35 21.41 -9.73
N VAL A 253 -4.44 20.63 -10.32
CA VAL A 253 -3.64 21.05 -11.48
C VAL A 253 -4.51 21.26 -12.71
N VAL A 254 -5.44 20.34 -12.99
CA VAL A 254 -6.40 20.49 -14.10
C VAL A 254 -7.21 21.78 -13.92
N ARG A 255 -7.67 22.08 -12.70
CA ARG A 255 -8.36 23.33 -12.38
C ARG A 255 -7.46 24.55 -12.56
N ALA A 256 -6.20 24.46 -12.15
CA ALA A 256 -5.23 25.54 -12.28
C ALA A 256 -4.98 25.92 -13.75
N VAL A 257 -4.84 24.91 -14.60
CA VAL A 257 -4.67 25.10 -16.04
C VAL A 257 -5.96 25.61 -16.67
N HIS A 258 -7.12 25.09 -16.27
CA HIS A 258 -8.39 25.49 -16.87
C HIS A 258 -8.78 26.95 -16.60
N TYR A 259 -8.42 27.48 -15.43
CA TYR A 259 -8.73 28.86 -15.04
C TYR A 259 -7.52 29.81 -15.15
N ASP A 260 -6.45 29.41 -15.83
CA ASP A 260 -5.22 30.19 -15.99
C ASP A 260 -4.70 30.77 -14.65
N LEU A 261 -4.80 29.98 -13.58
CA LEU A 261 -4.49 30.44 -12.21
C LEU A 261 -2.99 30.75 -12.04
N LEU A 262 -2.14 30.10 -12.82
CA LEU A 262 -0.69 30.31 -12.79
C LEU A 262 -0.30 31.67 -13.40
N ASP A 263 -0.97 32.08 -14.46
CA ASP A 263 -0.71 33.36 -15.13
C ASP A 263 -1.13 34.54 -14.26
N HIS A 264 -2.16 34.34 -13.44
CA HIS A 264 -2.73 35.35 -12.55
C HIS A 264 -2.26 35.20 -11.09
N LEU A 265 -1.26 34.37 -10.81
CA LEU A 265 -0.88 33.98 -9.45
C LEU A 265 -0.66 35.19 -8.52
N GLY A 266 0.07 36.20 -9.00
CA GLY A 266 0.36 37.41 -8.23
C GLY A 266 -0.86 38.29 -7.91
N SER A 267 -1.96 38.12 -8.64
CA SER A 267 -3.22 38.84 -8.44
C SER A 267 -4.24 38.07 -7.59
N LEU A 268 -4.04 36.78 -7.37
CA LEU A 268 -4.93 35.96 -6.55
C LEU A 268 -4.82 36.34 -5.07
N PRO A 269 -5.92 36.23 -4.29
CA PRO A 269 -5.84 36.30 -2.83
C PRO A 269 -4.83 35.29 -2.28
N THR A 270 -4.12 35.64 -1.21
CA THR A 270 -3.08 34.78 -0.61
C THR A 270 -3.57 33.36 -0.32
N GLU A 271 -4.83 33.20 0.11
CA GLU A 271 -5.41 31.88 0.37
C GLU A 271 -5.55 31.04 -0.91
N SER A 272 -5.92 31.67 -2.03
CA SER A 272 -5.98 31.00 -3.34
C SER A 272 -4.58 30.67 -3.88
N GLN A 273 -3.59 31.51 -3.62
CA GLN A 273 -2.18 31.22 -3.95
C GLN A 273 -1.70 29.99 -3.17
N LEU A 274 -1.94 29.94 -1.85
CA LEU A 274 -1.59 28.79 -1.01
C LEU A 274 -2.31 27.53 -1.46
N MET A 275 -3.60 27.61 -1.79
CA MET A 275 -4.38 26.49 -2.28
C MET A 275 -3.80 25.91 -3.57
N LEU A 276 -3.45 26.78 -4.53
CA LEU A 276 -2.83 26.36 -5.78
C LEU A 276 -1.48 25.66 -5.54
N VAL A 277 -0.63 26.24 -4.68
CA VAL A 277 0.67 25.65 -4.34
C VAL A 277 0.50 24.31 -3.62
N SER A 278 -0.52 24.18 -2.74
CA SER A 278 -0.85 22.91 -2.09
C SER A 278 -1.24 21.83 -3.11
N TRP A 279 -2.10 22.12 -4.09
CA TRP A 279 -2.46 21.15 -5.13
C TRP A 279 -1.24 20.68 -5.94
N LEU A 280 -0.36 21.60 -6.33
CA LEU A 280 0.87 21.28 -7.05
C LEU A 280 1.81 20.42 -6.20
N PHE A 281 1.97 20.79 -4.93
CA PHE A 281 2.78 20.07 -3.96
C PHE A 281 2.25 18.65 -3.72
N GLU A 282 0.95 18.49 -3.52
CA GLU A 282 0.31 17.19 -3.31
C GLU A 282 0.44 16.28 -4.54
N ALA A 283 0.26 16.82 -5.76
CA ALA A 283 0.49 16.09 -7.00
C ALA A 283 1.95 15.61 -7.11
N PHE A 284 2.90 16.51 -6.82
CA PHE A 284 4.33 16.19 -6.82
C PHE A 284 4.66 15.10 -5.79
N VAL A 285 4.21 15.26 -4.54
CA VAL A 285 4.42 14.28 -3.46
C VAL A 285 3.84 12.93 -3.85
N ALA A 286 2.60 12.87 -4.33
CA ALA A 286 1.95 11.63 -4.72
C ALA A 286 2.76 10.88 -5.78
N VAL A 287 3.18 11.56 -6.84
CA VAL A 287 3.98 10.95 -7.92
C VAL A 287 5.35 10.48 -7.41
N VAL A 288 6.08 11.33 -6.68
CA VAL A 288 7.43 11.00 -6.20
C VAL A 288 7.39 9.84 -5.21
N VAL A 289 6.41 9.81 -4.30
CA VAL A 289 6.26 8.72 -3.33
C VAL A 289 5.87 7.41 -4.03
N LEU A 290 4.96 7.46 -5.02
CA LEU A 290 4.63 6.28 -5.83
C LEU A 290 5.88 5.71 -6.51
N ILE A 291 6.71 6.57 -7.10
CA ILE A 291 7.98 6.16 -7.74
C ILE A 291 8.97 5.62 -6.72
N ALA A 292 9.18 6.31 -5.60
CA ALA A 292 10.16 5.95 -4.58
C ALA A 292 9.82 4.62 -3.88
N LEU A 293 8.53 4.33 -3.68
CA LEU A 293 8.05 3.12 -3.01
C LEU A 293 7.64 2.00 -3.99
N ALA A 294 7.62 2.25 -5.30
CA ALA A 294 7.32 1.24 -6.32
C ALA A 294 8.35 0.09 -6.35
N PRO A 295 9.68 0.33 -6.27
CA PRO A 295 10.67 -0.74 -6.18
C PRO A 295 10.49 -1.60 -4.93
N ARG A 296 10.76 -2.90 -5.06
CA ARG A 296 10.88 -3.78 -3.89
C ARG A 296 12.20 -3.45 -3.20
N GLY A 297 12.14 -3.07 -1.93
CA GLY A 297 13.36 -2.82 -1.16
C GLY A 297 14.03 -4.12 -0.70
N PHE A 298 15.01 -4.01 0.20
CA PHE A 298 15.83 -5.15 0.62
C PHE A 298 14.98 -6.19 1.37
N ALA A 299 15.17 -7.47 1.03
CA ALA A 299 14.57 -8.56 1.77
C ALA A 299 15.20 -8.64 3.17
N ASP A 300 14.39 -8.88 4.21
CA ASP A 300 14.94 -9.29 5.50
C ASP A 300 15.65 -10.63 5.31
N VAL A 301 16.98 -10.63 5.25
CA VAL A 301 17.78 -11.87 5.24
C VAL A 301 18.12 -12.21 6.69
N PRO A 302 17.58 -13.30 7.27
CA PRO A 302 18.05 -13.81 8.54
C PRO A 302 19.37 -14.55 8.27
N GLY A 303 20.49 -13.86 8.47
CA GLY A 303 21.83 -14.44 8.40
C GLY A 303 22.78 -13.69 9.33
N PRO A 304 23.96 -14.27 9.65
CA PRO A 304 24.97 -13.63 10.52
C PRO A 304 25.44 -12.25 10.01
N TYR A 305 25.15 -11.95 8.74
CA TYR A 305 25.47 -10.70 8.05
C TYR A 305 24.21 -9.88 7.74
N GLY A 306 23.26 -9.83 8.68
CA GLY A 306 22.17 -8.85 8.61
C GLY A 306 22.74 -7.43 8.48
N PRO A 307 22.03 -6.47 7.85
CA PRO A 307 22.52 -5.11 7.58
C PRO A 307 22.62 -4.21 8.83
N GLY A 308 23.10 -4.75 9.95
CA GLY A 308 23.28 -4.04 11.22
C GLY A 308 24.56 -4.40 11.98
N TYR A 309 25.39 -5.34 11.50
CA TYR A 309 26.69 -5.64 12.10
C TYR A 309 27.76 -5.73 11.01
N GLY A 310 28.35 -4.59 10.67
CA GLY A 310 29.39 -4.49 9.66
C GLY A 310 29.85 -3.06 9.49
N SER A 311 30.52 -2.50 10.51
CA SER A 311 31.37 -1.34 10.33
C SER A 311 32.52 -1.74 9.39
N GLY A 312 32.42 -1.41 8.11
CA GLY A 312 33.50 -1.67 7.16
C GLY A 312 33.17 -1.11 5.78
N TYR A 313 33.93 -0.10 5.38
CA TYR A 313 33.94 0.45 4.03
C TYR A 313 34.10 -0.69 3.00
N GLY A 314 33.07 -0.95 2.20
CA GLY A 314 33.10 -1.95 1.14
C GLY A 314 32.19 -1.55 -0.02
N GLN A 315 32.78 -1.44 -1.21
CA GLN A 315 32.13 -1.03 -2.47
C GLN A 315 30.92 -1.90 -2.86
N PRO A 316 29.91 -1.32 -3.55
CA PRO A 316 28.76 -2.08 -4.03
C PRO A 316 29.14 -2.96 -5.23
N GLY A 317 29.31 -4.26 -4.98
CA GLY A 317 29.49 -5.28 -6.02
C GLY A 317 28.15 -5.62 -6.69
N TYR A 318 28.04 -5.34 -7.98
CA TYR A 318 26.99 -5.88 -8.86
C TYR A 318 27.15 -7.41 -8.97
N GLY A 319 26.16 -8.16 -8.47
CA GLY A 319 26.13 -9.63 -8.60
C GLY A 319 25.61 -10.06 -9.97
N THR A 320 26.49 -10.59 -10.81
CA THR A 320 26.15 -11.35 -12.03
C THR A 320 25.78 -12.80 -11.64
N PRO A 321 24.72 -13.41 -12.19
CA PRO A 321 24.38 -14.81 -11.90
C PRO A 321 25.36 -15.75 -12.61
N GLY A 322 26.31 -16.33 -11.87
CA GLY A 322 27.20 -17.38 -12.37
C GLY A 322 26.49 -18.73 -12.45
N TYR A 323 26.38 -19.26 -13.67
CA TYR A 323 25.95 -20.61 -14.00
C TYR A 323 26.98 -21.61 -13.43
N GLY A 324 26.61 -22.38 -12.40
CA GLY A 324 27.41 -23.51 -11.93
C GLY A 324 27.10 -24.75 -12.76
N PRO A 325 28.10 -25.46 -13.33
CA PRO A 325 27.83 -26.62 -14.18
C PRO A 325 27.34 -27.82 -13.37
N GLU A 326 26.34 -28.49 -13.94
CA GLU A 326 25.66 -29.68 -13.43
C GLU A 326 26.59 -30.90 -13.33
N ALA A 327 26.37 -31.71 -12.30
CA ALA A 327 27.04 -33.01 -12.12
C ALA A 327 26.58 -34.01 -13.19
N HIS A 328 27.51 -34.75 -13.79
CA HIS A 328 27.22 -35.92 -14.63
C HIS A 328 27.98 -37.17 -14.13
N PRO A 329 27.39 -38.38 -14.24
CA PRO A 329 27.97 -39.63 -13.75
C PRO A 329 28.95 -40.23 -14.76
N GLY A 330 29.89 -41.05 -14.27
CA GLY A 330 31.09 -41.47 -15.00
C GLY A 330 30.90 -42.44 -16.16
N GLN A 331 31.93 -42.52 -17.02
CA GLN A 331 32.31 -43.68 -17.81
C GLN A 331 33.73 -43.53 -18.39
N ASP A 332 34.41 -44.67 -18.50
CA ASP A 332 35.81 -44.89 -18.85
C ASP A 332 36.26 -44.42 -20.25
N ALA A 333 37.49 -43.89 -20.35
CA ALA A 333 38.38 -44.00 -21.54
C ALA A 333 39.83 -43.58 -21.19
N GLY A 334 40.80 -44.48 -21.37
CA GLY A 334 42.24 -44.28 -21.08
C GLY A 334 43.04 -43.55 -22.18
N PRO A 335 44.34 -43.85 -22.38
CA PRO A 335 45.48 -43.57 -21.49
C PRO A 335 46.49 -42.59 -22.14
N TYR A 336 47.17 -41.76 -21.35
CA TYR A 336 48.35 -41.01 -21.81
C TYR A 336 49.66 -41.67 -21.33
N PRO A 337 50.65 -41.89 -22.22
CA PRO A 337 51.86 -42.63 -21.92
C PRO A 337 52.99 -41.73 -21.40
N GLY A 338 53.79 -42.27 -20.49
CA GLY A 338 55.16 -41.79 -20.27
C GLY A 338 55.46 -41.34 -18.85
N GLN A 339 55.68 -42.30 -17.95
CA GLN A 339 56.78 -42.28 -16.99
C GLN A 339 56.88 -43.67 -16.33
N GLN A 340 57.98 -44.38 -16.61
CA GLN A 340 58.30 -45.68 -16.01
C GLN A 340 58.98 -45.50 -14.62
N PRO A 341 58.81 -46.48 -13.72
CA PRO A 341 59.19 -46.40 -12.30
C PRO A 341 60.54 -47.09 -12.00
N PRO A 342 61.09 -46.95 -10.77
CA PRO A 342 61.92 -47.98 -10.15
C PRO A 342 61.11 -48.85 -9.16
N ALA A 343 61.54 -50.11 -9.06
CA ALA A 343 60.81 -51.26 -8.53
C ALA A 343 61.16 -51.59 -7.04
N PRO A 344 60.94 -52.82 -6.49
CA PRO A 344 60.08 -53.05 -5.32
C PRO A 344 60.82 -53.52 -4.05
N GLY A 345 60.27 -53.24 -2.85
CA GLY A 345 60.82 -53.69 -1.57
C GLY A 345 59.76 -54.33 -0.65
N TYR A 346 60.05 -55.54 -0.18
CA TYR A 346 59.26 -56.46 0.65
C TYR A 346 59.10 -56.03 2.14
N GLY A 347 57.99 -56.45 2.81
CA GLY A 347 57.97 -56.80 4.25
C GLY A 347 56.80 -56.28 5.12
N TYR A 348 55.97 -57.19 5.66
CA TYR A 348 54.95 -57.03 6.75
C TYR A 348 55.59 -57.16 8.17
N PRO A 349 54.87 -57.21 9.34
CA PRO A 349 53.73 -56.43 9.94
C PRO A 349 53.98 -55.98 11.42
N GLN A 350 53.09 -55.18 12.05
CA GLN A 350 52.50 -55.36 13.43
C GLN A 350 52.17 -54.07 14.22
N GLY A 351 51.04 -54.12 14.95
CA GLY A 351 50.73 -53.39 16.19
C GLY A 351 49.90 -52.11 16.02
N GLY A 352 48.64 -51.96 16.47
CA GLY A 352 47.93 -52.56 17.60
C GLY A 352 47.94 -51.59 18.79
N GLY A 353 46.93 -50.71 18.92
CA GLY A 353 46.85 -49.74 20.02
C GLY A 353 45.42 -49.25 20.30
N PHE A 354 44.85 -49.76 21.40
CA PHE A 354 43.56 -49.40 21.99
C PHE A 354 43.59 -47.97 22.57
N GLY A 355 42.60 -47.14 22.24
CA GLY A 355 42.28 -45.90 22.96
C GLY A 355 41.24 -46.14 24.07
N PRO A 356 41.23 -45.37 25.16
CA PRO A 356 40.32 -45.57 26.30
C PRO A 356 38.86 -45.24 25.96
N PRO A 357 37.87 -45.91 26.59
CA PRO A 357 36.45 -45.68 26.32
C PRO A 357 35.94 -44.34 26.88
N PRO A 358 34.89 -43.75 26.29
CA PRO A 358 34.30 -42.50 26.77
C PRO A 358 33.52 -42.69 28.10
N PRO A 359 33.43 -41.64 28.94
CA PRO A 359 32.74 -41.70 30.23
C PRO A 359 31.21 -41.81 30.10
N PRO A 360 30.50 -42.35 31.11
CA PRO A 360 29.05 -42.60 31.02
C PRO A 360 28.20 -41.33 31.09
N SER A 361 27.16 -41.29 30.25
CA SER A 361 26.11 -40.27 30.23
C SER A 361 25.23 -40.30 31.49
N GLN A 362 25.01 -39.13 32.11
CA GLN A 362 24.10 -38.95 33.26
C GLN A 362 22.62 -39.02 32.81
N PRO A 363 21.71 -39.61 33.63
CA PRO A 363 20.27 -39.62 33.36
C PRO A 363 19.59 -38.27 33.71
N PRO A 364 18.44 -37.95 33.08
CA PRO A 364 17.78 -36.65 33.23
C PRO A 364 17.07 -36.49 34.59
N PRO A 365 17.01 -35.27 35.18
CA PRO A 365 16.23 -35.01 36.38
C PRO A 365 14.74 -34.91 36.05
N GLY A 366 13.93 -35.73 36.72
CA GLY A 366 12.49 -35.54 36.83
C GLY A 366 12.13 -34.72 38.06
N TRP A 367 11.35 -33.67 37.85
CA TRP A 367 10.34 -33.08 38.75
C TRP A 367 9.25 -32.46 37.87
#